data_AF-A0A2V8N4V8-F1
#
_entry.id   AF-A0A2V8N4V8-F1
#
_cell.length_a   1.000
_cell.length_b   1.000
_cell.length_c   1.000
_cell.angle_alpha   90.00
_cell.angle_beta   90.00
_cell.angle_gamma   90.00
#
_symmetry.space_group_name_H-M   'P 1'
#
loop_
_entity.id
_entity.type
_entity.pdbx_description
1 polymer ?
#
loop_
_entity_poly.entity_id
_entity_poly.type
_entity_poly.pdbx_seq_one_letter_code
_entity_poly.pdbx_strand_id
1 'polypeptide(L)'
;GAEPNLSVILGGAGTTLEDLVGAYSALARKGLSATPRFLPDAPLQERRMMSEGAAFMVRDILETGGPVGRVVEGRGPYRGFAWKTGTSFGFRDAWAAGVSDRYTIGVWVGRPDGTPNPGFFGANVAAKKPGFGVPSGRQIQARNRYPGGHLLACWYPRRRHGSECVSRPAHCMAAGRRSAADVSGSLQKRIADI
;
A
#
# COMPACT_ATOMS: atom_id res chain seq x y z
N GLY A 1 16.55 -22.50 -3.68
CA GLY A 1 15.84 -21.30 -4.16
C GLY A 1 16.72 -20.57 -5.16
N ALA A 2 16.15 -19.76 -6.04
CA ALA A 2 16.92 -18.94 -6.99
C ALA A 2 17.63 -17.78 -6.27
N GLU A 3 18.74 -17.28 -6.81
CA GLU A 3 19.44 -16.12 -6.26
C GLU A 3 18.60 -14.83 -6.39
N PRO A 4 18.56 -13.98 -5.35
CA PRO A 4 17.88 -12.69 -5.40
C PRO A 4 18.41 -11.81 -6.54
N ASN A 5 17.50 -11.25 -7.33
CA ASN A 5 17.83 -10.35 -8.44
C ASN A 5 16.78 -9.26 -8.58
N LEU A 6 17.01 -8.31 -9.49
CA LEU A 6 16.17 -7.13 -9.67
C LEU A 6 14.69 -7.44 -9.98
N SER A 7 14.38 -8.60 -10.55
CA SER A 7 12.99 -8.96 -10.86
C SER A 7 12.11 -9.14 -9.61
N VAL A 8 12.70 -9.28 -8.42
CA VAL A 8 11.95 -9.45 -7.16
C VAL A 8 10.97 -8.29 -6.92
N ILE A 9 11.34 -7.05 -7.28
CA ILE A 9 10.47 -5.88 -7.08
C ILE A 9 9.25 -5.88 -8.02
N LEU A 10 9.31 -6.66 -9.11
CA LEU A 10 8.24 -6.82 -10.10
C LEU A 10 7.46 -8.13 -9.94
N GLY A 11 7.74 -8.91 -8.88
CA GLY A 11 7.07 -10.19 -8.63
C GLY A 11 7.74 -11.41 -9.28
N GLY A 12 9.05 -11.36 -9.54
CA GLY A 12 9.84 -12.50 -10.00
C GLY A 12 10.07 -13.60 -8.95
N ALA A 13 9.48 -13.47 -7.75
CA ALA A 13 9.53 -14.46 -6.68
C ALA A 13 8.14 -15.08 -6.48
N GLY A 14 8.10 -16.41 -6.28
CA GLY A 14 6.89 -17.13 -5.90
C GLY A 14 6.48 -16.85 -4.45
N THR A 15 5.18 -16.85 -4.19
CA THR A 15 4.59 -16.71 -2.85
C THR A 15 3.34 -17.57 -2.76
N THR A 16 2.95 -17.95 -1.54
CA THR A 16 1.63 -18.52 -1.29
C THR A 16 0.60 -17.40 -1.09
N LEU A 17 -0.70 -17.73 -1.21
CA LEU A 17 -1.76 -16.78 -0.93
C LEU A 17 -1.82 -16.45 0.57
N GLU A 18 -1.48 -17.41 1.41
CA GLU A 18 -1.38 -17.31 2.86
C GLU A 18 -0.31 -16.31 3.28
N ASP A 19 0.88 -16.37 2.67
CA ASP A 19 1.96 -15.40 2.90
C ASP A 19 1.53 -14.00 2.47
N LEU A 20 0.86 -13.89 1.31
CA LEU A 20 0.38 -12.61 0.80
C LEU A 20 -0.69 -12.00 1.72
N VAL A 21 -1.67 -12.79 2.15
CA VAL A 21 -2.70 -12.35 3.10
C VAL A 21 -2.07 -11.98 4.44
N GLY A 22 -1.14 -12.80 4.95
CA GLY A 22 -0.43 -12.51 6.19
C GLY A 22 0.33 -11.19 6.12
N ALA A 23 1.05 -10.96 5.02
CA ALA A 23 1.75 -9.71 4.75
C ALA A 23 0.81 -8.50 4.71
N TYR A 24 -0.32 -8.59 3.99
CA TYR A 24 -1.29 -7.49 3.90
C TYR A 24 -1.97 -7.19 5.25
N SER A 25 -2.12 -8.18 6.13
CA SER A 25 -2.66 -7.97 7.47
C SER A 25 -1.82 -6.98 8.30
N ALA A 26 -0.51 -6.88 8.02
CA ALA A 26 0.39 -5.95 8.71
C ALA A 26 -0.03 -4.48 8.56
N LEU A 27 -0.68 -4.13 7.45
CA LEU A 27 -1.15 -2.77 7.19
C LEU A 27 -2.30 -2.34 8.14
N ALA A 28 -3.09 -3.30 8.63
CA ALA A 28 -4.09 -3.05 9.66
C ALA A 28 -3.53 -3.22 11.09
N ARG A 29 -2.47 -4.02 11.24
CA ARG A 29 -1.89 -4.44 12.53
C ARG A 29 -0.58 -3.72 12.88
N LYS A 30 -0.47 -2.42 12.54
CA LYS A 30 0.68 -1.57 12.93
C LYS A 30 2.05 -2.16 12.53
N GLY A 31 2.09 -2.85 11.38
CA GLY A 31 3.30 -3.47 10.84
C GLY A 31 3.58 -4.90 11.33
N LEU A 32 2.68 -5.51 12.10
CA LEU A 32 2.77 -6.92 12.50
C LEU A 32 2.06 -7.82 11.47
N SER A 33 2.83 -8.61 10.73
CA SER A 33 2.29 -9.67 9.88
C SER A 33 1.86 -10.85 10.74
N ALA A 34 0.78 -11.53 10.36
CA ALA A 34 0.27 -12.72 11.03
C ALA A 34 -0.02 -13.83 10.03
N THR A 35 0.39 -15.06 10.33
CA THR A 35 0.04 -16.22 9.50
C THR A 35 -1.45 -16.56 9.67
N PRO A 36 -2.22 -16.77 8.58
CA PRO A 36 -3.62 -17.18 8.68
C PRO A 36 -3.78 -18.48 9.48
N ARG A 37 -4.81 -18.52 10.33
CA ARG A 37 -5.17 -19.72 11.11
C ARG A 37 -6.38 -20.37 10.49
N PHE A 38 -6.31 -21.68 10.28
CA PHE A 38 -7.42 -22.49 9.76
C PHE A 38 -8.25 -23.13 10.88
N LEU A 39 -7.66 -23.33 12.05
CA LEU A 39 -8.32 -23.87 13.23
C LEU A 39 -8.38 -22.79 14.34
N PRO A 40 -9.45 -22.74 15.15
CA PRO A 40 -9.61 -21.73 16.19
C PRO A 40 -8.52 -21.74 17.26
N ASP A 41 -8.03 -22.94 17.59
CA ASP A 41 -7.03 -23.24 18.63
C ASP A 41 -5.59 -23.17 18.12
N ALA A 42 -5.38 -23.03 16.80
CA ALA A 42 -4.04 -22.87 16.25
C ALA A 42 -3.35 -21.64 16.88
N PRO A 43 -2.04 -21.72 17.18
CA PRO A 43 -1.33 -20.62 17.81
C PRO A 43 -1.26 -19.39 16.88
N LEU A 44 -1.36 -18.20 17.47
CA LEU A 44 -1.13 -16.96 16.73
C LEU A 44 0.37 -16.80 16.46
N GLN A 45 0.74 -16.85 15.18
CA GLN A 45 2.11 -16.64 14.73
C GLN A 45 2.24 -15.25 14.12
N GLU A 46 2.96 -14.36 14.81
CA GLU A 46 3.15 -12.97 14.39
C GLU A 46 4.63 -12.62 14.23
N ARG A 47 4.91 -11.73 13.28
CA ARG A 47 6.24 -11.16 13.08
C ARG A 47 6.15 -9.67 12.73
N ARG A 48 7.03 -8.86 13.31
CA ARG A 48 7.20 -7.47 12.87
C ARG A 48 7.81 -7.44 11.48
N MET A 49 7.03 -6.96 10.51
CA MET A 49 7.45 -6.78 9.13
C MET A 49 7.92 -5.35 8.86
N MET A 50 7.26 -4.37 9.47
CA MET A 50 7.57 -2.95 9.29
C MET A 50 7.20 -2.12 10.53
N SER A 51 7.58 -0.84 10.52
CA SER A 51 7.15 0.11 11.56
C SER A 51 5.67 0.48 11.41
N GLU A 52 5.07 0.97 12.50
CA GLU A 52 3.68 1.47 12.47
C GLU A 52 3.51 2.61 11.44
N GLY A 53 4.53 3.45 11.30
CA GLY A 53 4.55 4.55 10.32
C GLY A 53 4.61 4.09 8.88
N ALA A 54 5.46 3.11 8.58
CA ALA A 54 5.51 2.51 7.26
C ALA A 54 4.17 1.84 6.90
N ALA A 55 3.60 1.06 7.83
CA ALA A 55 2.30 0.43 7.64
C ALA A 55 1.19 1.45 7.38
N PHE A 56 1.17 2.56 8.13
CA PHE A 56 0.21 3.64 7.94
C PHE A 56 0.36 4.30 6.56
N MET A 57 1.57 4.68 6.17
CA MET A 57 1.81 5.36 4.88
C MET A 57 1.46 4.47 3.69
N VAL A 58 1.88 3.20 3.71
CA VAL A 58 1.57 2.25 2.63
C VAL A 58 0.06 2.03 2.54
N ARG A 59 -0.61 1.85 3.67
CA ARG A 59 -2.08 1.71 3.71
C ARG A 59 -2.77 2.94 3.12
N ASP A 60 -2.33 4.14 3.48
CA ASP A 60 -2.90 5.38 2.97
C ASP A 60 -2.76 5.52 1.45
N ILE A 61 -1.58 5.16 0.92
CA ILE A 61 -1.33 5.12 -0.52
C ILE A 61 -2.29 4.14 -1.21
N LEU A 62 -2.50 2.96 -0.63
CA LEU A 62 -3.36 1.93 -1.21
C LEU A 62 -4.87 2.24 -1.06
N GLU A 63 -5.29 3.02 -0.06
CA GLU A 63 -6.70 3.42 0.12
C GLU A 63 -7.07 4.65 -0.72
N THR A 64 -6.16 5.62 -0.84
CA THR A 64 -6.51 6.96 -1.35
C THR A 64 -5.54 7.51 -2.40
N GLY A 65 -4.51 6.76 -2.78
CA GLY A 65 -3.40 7.26 -3.59
C GLY A 65 -2.46 8.20 -2.80
N GLY A 66 -2.61 8.26 -1.47
CA GLY A 66 -1.81 9.09 -0.58
C GLY A 66 -2.10 10.59 -0.74
N PRO A 67 -1.22 11.49 -0.24
CA PRO A 67 -1.43 12.93 -0.31
C PRO A 67 -1.62 13.46 -1.74
N VAL A 68 -0.96 12.87 -2.73
CA VAL A 68 -1.06 13.26 -4.14
C VAL A 68 -2.37 12.76 -4.75
N GLY A 69 -2.70 11.47 -4.60
CA GLY A 69 -3.94 10.89 -5.11
C GLY A 69 -5.18 11.63 -4.60
N ARG A 70 -5.20 12.00 -3.31
CA ARG A 70 -6.29 12.80 -2.73
C ARG A 70 -6.49 14.17 -3.39
N VAL A 71 -5.43 14.79 -3.90
CA VAL A 71 -5.48 16.10 -4.56
C VAL A 71 -5.88 15.97 -6.02
N VAL A 72 -5.35 14.95 -6.70
CA VAL A 72 -5.51 14.77 -8.15
C VAL A 72 -6.81 14.06 -8.50
N GLU A 73 -7.14 12.98 -7.77
CA GLU A 73 -8.27 12.09 -8.06
C GLU A 73 -9.44 12.31 -7.08
N GLY A 74 -9.26 13.20 -6.11
CA GLY A 74 -10.21 13.41 -5.03
C GLY A 74 -10.22 12.26 -4.03
N ARG A 75 -11.28 12.18 -3.22
CA ARG A 75 -11.45 11.10 -2.24
C ARG A 75 -12.08 9.90 -2.96
N GLY A 76 -11.26 8.96 -3.42
CA GLY A 76 -11.71 7.74 -4.11
C GLY A 76 -12.75 6.92 -3.31
N PRO A 77 -13.54 6.07 -3.99
CA PRO A 77 -14.70 5.38 -3.39
C PRO A 77 -14.33 4.29 -2.38
N TYR A 78 -13.08 3.84 -2.33
CA TYR A 78 -12.61 2.71 -1.54
C TYR A 78 -12.06 3.10 -0.16
N ARG A 79 -12.71 4.05 0.54
CA ARG A 79 -12.28 4.45 1.89
C ARG A 79 -12.36 3.26 2.86
N GLY A 80 -11.25 3.01 3.56
CA GLY A 80 -11.15 1.96 4.56
C GLY A 80 -10.84 0.56 4.03
N PHE A 81 -10.45 0.44 2.76
CA PHE A 81 -9.92 -0.79 2.21
C PHE A 81 -8.70 -0.50 1.34
N ALA A 82 -7.51 -0.79 1.87
CA ALA A 82 -6.26 -0.72 1.13
C ALA A 82 -6.15 -1.95 0.25
N TRP A 83 -5.89 -1.80 -1.05
CA TRP A 83 -5.83 -2.95 -1.93
C TRP A 83 -4.89 -2.75 -3.11
N LYS A 84 -4.48 -3.87 -3.70
CA LYS A 84 -3.64 -3.90 -4.90
C LYS A 84 -3.92 -5.15 -5.72
N THR A 85 -3.64 -5.04 -7.00
CA THR A 85 -3.66 -6.14 -7.97
C THR A 85 -2.26 -6.51 -8.41
N GLY A 86 -2.08 -7.76 -8.83
CA GLY A 86 -0.90 -8.21 -9.55
C GLY A 86 -1.25 -9.18 -10.67
N THR A 87 -0.36 -9.25 -11.66
CA THR A 87 -0.46 -10.18 -12.80
C THR A 87 0.95 -10.68 -13.09
N SER A 88 1.16 -12.00 -13.11
CA SER A 88 2.47 -12.57 -13.37
C SER A 88 2.83 -12.51 -14.86
N PHE A 89 4.13 -12.63 -15.15
CA PHE A 89 4.62 -12.69 -16.52
C PHE A 89 3.99 -13.87 -17.27
N GLY A 90 3.54 -13.64 -18.50
CA GLY A 90 2.88 -14.66 -19.32
C GLY A 90 1.47 -15.04 -18.83
N PHE A 91 0.82 -14.20 -18.03
CA PHE A 91 -0.58 -14.37 -17.62
C PHE A 91 -0.88 -15.67 -16.86
N ARG A 92 0.07 -16.16 -16.06
CA ARG A 92 -0.12 -17.42 -15.30
C ARG A 92 -0.98 -17.21 -14.05
N ASP A 93 -0.83 -16.04 -13.43
CA ASP A 93 -1.46 -15.67 -12.18
C ASP A 93 -2.11 -14.30 -12.30
N ALA A 94 -3.35 -14.21 -11.84
CA ALA A 94 -4.06 -12.97 -11.59
C ALA A 94 -4.45 -12.94 -10.11
N TRP A 95 -4.00 -11.94 -9.36
CA TRP A 95 -4.34 -11.83 -7.95
C TRP A 95 -4.76 -10.43 -7.56
N ALA A 96 -5.51 -10.37 -6.46
CA ALA A 96 -5.85 -9.14 -5.77
C ALA A 96 -5.79 -9.38 -4.26
N ALA A 97 -5.16 -8.47 -3.54
CA ALA A 97 -5.09 -8.52 -2.09
C ALA A 97 -5.51 -7.18 -1.51
N GLY A 98 -6.25 -7.21 -0.41
CA GLY A 98 -6.69 -6.01 0.25
C GLY A 98 -7.02 -6.21 1.72
N VAL A 99 -7.09 -5.11 2.45
CA VAL A 99 -7.18 -5.10 3.90
C VAL A 99 -8.01 -3.92 4.39
N SER A 100 -8.93 -4.20 5.30
CA SER A 100 -9.67 -3.24 6.10
C SER A 100 -9.24 -3.33 7.57
N ASP A 101 -9.87 -2.55 8.44
CA ASP A 101 -9.68 -2.68 9.89
C ASP A 101 -10.16 -4.02 10.47
N ARG A 102 -11.00 -4.78 9.74
CA ARG A 102 -11.62 -6.01 10.25
C ARG A 102 -11.18 -7.28 9.55
N TYR A 103 -10.78 -7.18 8.29
CA TYR A 103 -10.49 -8.34 7.46
C TYR A 103 -9.37 -8.06 6.46
N THR A 104 -8.64 -9.11 6.12
CA THR A 104 -7.72 -9.16 4.98
C THR A 104 -8.23 -10.20 4.02
N ILE A 105 -8.27 -9.87 2.73
CA ILE A 105 -8.78 -10.73 1.67
C ILE A 105 -7.70 -10.86 0.61
N GLY A 106 -7.40 -12.10 0.23
CA GLY A 106 -6.60 -12.44 -0.93
C GLY A 106 -7.43 -13.25 -1.90
N VAL A 107 -7.35 -12.92 -3.19
CA VAL A 107 -7.96 -13.67 -4.28
C VAL A 107 -6.86 -14.00 -5.26
N TRP A 108 -6.73 -15.28 -5.60
CA TRP A 108 -5.87 -15.75 -6.69
C TRP A 108 -6.73 -16.48 -7.72
N VAL A 109 -6.41 -16.24 -8.99
CA VAL A 109 -7.00 -16.88 -10.15
C VAL A 109 -5.86 -17.29 -11.06
N GLY A 110 -5.72 -18.58 -11.30
CA GLY A 110 -4.72 -19.16 -12.18
C GLY A 110 -5.02 -20.62 -12.41
N ARG A 111 -4.16 -21.29 -13.18
CA ARG A 111 -4.24 -22.74 -13.34
C ARG A 111 -3.25 -23.42 -12.39
N PRO A 112 -3.64 -24.50 -11.70
CA PRO A 112 -2.74 -25.22 -10.80
C PRO A 112 -1.48 -25.77 -11.49
N ASP A 113 -1.56 -26.05 -12.79
CA ASP A 113 -0.44 -26.50 -13.62
C ASP A 113 0.49 -25.35 -14.08
N GLY A 114 0.16 -24.11 -13.71
CA GLY A 114 0.90 -22.90 -14.07
C GLY A 114 0.79 -22.50 -15.53
N THR A 115 -0.07 -23.11 -16.34
CA THR A 115 -0.18 -22.77 -17.77
C THR A 115 -0.81 -21.38 -18.00
N PRO A 116 -0.37 -20.61 -19.02
CA PRO A 116 -0.84 -19.24 -19.28
C PRO A 116 -2.34 -19.13 -19.45
N ASN A 117 -2.94 -18.10 -18.87
CA ASN A 117 -4.35 -17.73 -19.07
C ASN A 117 -4.49 -16.33 -19.70
N PRO A 118 -4.25 -16.17 -21.01
CA PRO A 118 -4.30 -14.88 -21.68
C PRO A 118 -5.63 -14.16 -21.45
N GLY A 119 -5.57 -12.86 -21.20
CA GLY A 119 -6.76 -12.03 -20.91
C GLY A 119 -7.18 -12.02 -19.44
N PHE A 120 -6.55 -12.84 -18.57
CA PHE A 120 -6.81 -12.84 -17.13
C PHE A 120 -5.74 -11.98 -16.44
N PHE A 121 -6.19 -10.89 -15.82
CA PHE A 121 -5.36 -9.95 -15.07
C PHE A 121 -5.95 -9.72 -13.67
N GLY A 122 -5.12 -9.37 -12.69
CA GLY A 122 -5.59 -9.12 -11.33
C GLY A 122 -6.76 -8.11 -11.27
N ALA A 123 -6.74 -7.09 -12.14
CA ALA A 123 -7.75 -6.04 -12.18
C ALA A 123 -9.13 -6.49 -12.74
N ASN A 124 -9.17 -7.43 -13.68
CA ASN A 124 -10.42 -7.82 -14.33
C ASN A 124 -11.02 -9.12 -13.80
N VAL A 125 -10.21 -10.07 -13.29
CA VAL A 125 -10.73 -11.36 -12.82
C VAL A 125 -10.60 -11.59 -11.32
N ALA A 126 -9.60 -11.04 -10.65
CA ALA A 126 -9.42 -11.22 -9.21
C ALA A 126 -10.14 -10.13 -8.41
N ALA A 127 -9.88 -8.86 -8.73
CA ALA A 127 -10.49 -7.71 -8.04
C ALA A 127 -12.02 -7.60 -8.25
N LYS A 128 -12.56 -8.25 -9.28
CA LYS A 128 -14.01 -8.28 -9.55
C LYS A 128 -14.74 -9.44 -8.88
N LYS A 129 -14.06 -10.32 -8.14
CA LYS A 129 -14.73 -11.45 -7.48
C LYS A 129 -15.66 -10.95 -6.37
N PRO A 130 -16.86 -11.54 -6.23
CA PRO A 130 -17.75 -11.24 -5.12
C PRO A 130 -17.02 -11.36 -3.77
N GLY A 131 -17.25 -10.39 -2.89
CA GLY A 131 -16.61 -10.32 -1.58
C GLY A 131 -15.28 -9.55 -1.55
N PHE A 132 -14.66 -9.25 -2.69
CA PHE A 132 -13.50 -8.36 -2.73
C PHE A 132 -13.94 -6.88 -2.74
N GLY A 133 -13.51 -6.10 -1.74
CA GLY A 133 -13.84 -4.67 -1.60
C GLY A 133 -14.51 -4.30 -0.28
N VAL A 134 -14.99 -3.06 -0.18
CA VAL A 134 -15.75 -2.56 0.98
C VAL A 134 -17.24 -2.90 0.80
N PRO A 135 -17.95 -3.45 1.81
CA PRO A 135 -19.40 -3.51 1.81
C PRO A 135 -19.98 -2.11 1.66
N SER A 136 -20.74 -1.88 0.59
CA SER A 136 -21.50 -0.65 0.39
C SER A 136 -22.37 -0.37 1.61
N GLY A 137 -22.11 0.73 2.33
CA GLY A 137 -23.02 1.22 3.38
C GLY A 137 -22.37 1.69 4.68
N ARG A 138 -21.09 1.40 4.95
CA ARG A 138 -20.42 1.92 6.15
C ARG A 138 -19.25 2.82 5.76
N GLN A 139 -19.40 4.11 6.02
CA GLN A 139 -18.36 5.11 5.84
C GLN A 139 -17.22 4.79 6.82
N ILE A 140 -16.20 4.07 6.37
CA ILE A 140 -15.02 3.81 7.19
C ILE A 140 -14.28 5.14 7.29
N GLN A 141 -14.18 5.66 8.52
CA GLN A 141 -13.41 6.87 8.79
C GLN A 141 -11.98 6.62 8.34
N ALA A 142 -11.55 7.33 7.29
CA ALA A 142 -10.16 7.27 6.88
C ALA A 142 -9.30 7.72 8.05
N ARG A 143 -8.26 6.94 8.36
CA ARG A 143 -7.24 7.30 9.33
C ARG A 143 -6.43 8.45 8.74
N ASN A 144 -6.99 9.66 8.76
CA ASN A 144 -6.42 10.81 8.05
C ASN A 144 -5.17 11.37 8.73
N ARG A 145 -4.82 10.93 9.95
CA ARG A 145 -3.68 11.44 10.71
C ARG A 145 -2.86 10.29 11.29
N TYR A 146 -1.58 10.27 10.97
CA TYR A 146 -0.63 9.38 11.63
C TYR A 146 -0.45 9.83 13.10
N PRO A 147 -0.61 8.96 14.10
CA PRO A 147 -0.48 9.35 15.51
C PRO A 147 0.97 9.62 15.95
N GLY A 148 1.98 9.15 15.21
CA GLY A 148 3.39 9.18 15.62
C GLY A 148 4.19 10.43 15.24
N GLY A 149 3.54 11.57 14.99
CA GLY A 149 4.19 12.85 14.72
C GLY A 149 4.33 13.25 13.24
N HIS A 150 4.86 14.45 13.00
CA HIS A 150 5.00 15.07 11.68
C HIS A 150 6.37 14.78 11.08
N LEU A 151 6.40 14.36 9.82
CA LEU A 151 7.64 14.23 9.05
C LEU A 151 7.53 15.14 7.83
N LEU A 152 8.32 16.21 7.82
CA LEU A 152 8.37 17.15 6.70
C LEU A 152 9.26 16.56 5.61
N ALA A 153 8.67 16.04 4.53
CA ALA A 153 9.41 15.58 3.37
C ALA A 153 9.47 16.70 2.32
N CYS A 154 10.67 17.17 2.00
CA CYS A 154 10.87 18.16 0.94
C CYS A 154 11.13 17.46 -0.40
N TRP A 155 10.23 17.65 -1.35
CA TRP A 155 10.39 17.06 -2.68
C TRP A 155 11.05 18.07 -3.64
N TYR A 156 12.22 17.72 -4.17
CA TYR A 156 12.87 18.51 -5.23
C TYR A 156 12.64 17.83 -6.59
N PRO A 157 12.01 18.47 -7.59
CA PRO A 157 11.64 17.82 -8.85
C PRO A 157 12.82 17.49 -9.79
N ARG A 158 14.06 17.84 -9.44
CA ARG A 158 15.28 17.40 -10.15
C ARG A 158 16.47 17.39 -9.19
N ARG A 159 17.22 16.28 -9.11
CA ARG A 159 18.61 16.28 -8.64
C ARG A 159 19.53 15.79 -9.75
N ARG A 160 20.59 16.57 -10.02
CA ARG A 160 21.88 16.01 -10.45
C ARG A 160 22.51 15.35 -9.22
N HIS A 161 23.13 14.18 -9.40
CA HIS A 161 23.80 13.42 -8.34
C HIS A 161 24.80 14.29 -7.54
N GLY A 162 24.90 14.07 -6.22
CA GLY A 162 26.13 14.44 -5.49
C GLY A 162 26.05 15.21 -4.17
N SER A 163 24.93 15.26 -3.43
CA SER A 163 24.98 15.82 -2.05
C SER A 163 24.03 15.14 -1.08
N GLU A 164 24.56 14.79 0.09
CA GLU A 164 23.82 14.19 1.21
C GLU A 164 22.59 15.02 1.57
N CYS A 165 21.47 14.34 1.74
CA CYS A 165 20.20 14.96 2.05
C CYS A 165 20.05 15.17 3.57
N VAL A 166 20.83 16.10 4.12
CA VAL A 166 20.64 16.64 5.48
C VAL A 166 20.35 18.15 5.36
N SER A 167 19.38 18.53 4.54
CA SER A 167 18.96 19.94 4.47
C SER A 167 18.04 20.25 5.64
N ARG A 168 18.50 21.10 6.57
CA ARG A 168 17.68 21.68 7.65
C ARG A 168 16.35 22.22 7.06
N PRO A 169 15.20 22.09 7.76
CA PRO A 169 13.87 22.45 7.24
C PRO A 169 13.78 23.85 6.62
N ALA A 170 14.56 24.81 7.12
CA ALA A 170 14.62 26.18 6.61
C ALA A 170 15.04 26.28 5.12
N HIS A 171 15.85 25.35 4.62
CA HIS A 171 16.30 25.37 3.21
C HIS A 171 15.21 24.95 2.22
N CYS A 172 14.17 24.26 2.68
CA CYS A 172 13.04 23.90 1.81
C CYS A 172 12.16 25.12 1.47
N MET A 173 12.16 26.14 2.33
CA MET A 173 11.40 27.38 2.15
C MET A 173 12.14 28.40 1.27
N ALA A 174 13.48 28.43 1.34
CA ALA A 174 14.30 29.42 0.62
C ALA A 174 14.41 29.17 -0.90
N ALA A 175 14.15 27.94 -1.36
CA ALA A 175 14.35 27.55 -2.77
C ALA A 175 13.15 27.84 -3.71
N GLY A 176 12.15 28.60 -3.26
CA GLY A 176 11.09 29.13 -4.12
C GLY A 176 10.17 28.10 -4.79
N ARG A 177 10.19 26.82 -4.38
CA ARG A 177 9.34 25.76 -4.96
C ARG A 177 8.59 25.01 -3.85
N ARG A 178 7.26 25.16 -3.90
CA ARG A 178 6.31 25.09 -2.78
C ARG A 178 5.57 23.76 -2.69
N SER A 179 6.25 22.68 -2.34
CA SER A 179 5.54 21.45 -1.95
C SER A 179 6.25 20.72 -0.82
N ALA A 180 5.80 20.97 0.41
CA ALA A 180 6.01 20.09 1.54
C ALA A 180 4.72 19.28 1.73
N ALA A 181 4.83 17.95 1.69
CA ALA A 181 3.73 17.08 2.10
C ALA A 181 3.97 16.69 3.55
N ASP A 182 3.04 17.04 4.43
CA ASP A 182 3.00 16.50 5.78
C ASP A 182 2.36 15.11 5.71
N VAL A 183 3.00 14.11 6.33
CA VAL A 183 2.47 12.75 6.50
C VAL A 183 1.12 12.75 7.24
N SER A 184 0.78 13.85 7.93
CA SER A 184 -0.54 14.08 8.54
C SER A 184 -1.69 14.32 7.54
N GLY A 185 -1.42 14.31 6.23
CA GLY A 185 -2.47 14.36 5.21
C GLY A 185 -3.11 15.72 4.98
N SER A 186 -2.64 16.77 5.65
CA SER A 186 -2.93 18.16 5.28
C SER A 186 -1.90 18.61 4.25
N LEU A 187 -2.34 18.91 3.02
CA LEU A 187 -1.63 19.96 2.28
C LEU A 187 -1.91 21.25 3.03
N GLN A 188 -0.87 21.91 3.55
CA GLN A 188 -0.97 23.33 3.86
C GLN A 188 -1.08 24.11 2.54
N LYS A 189 -2.27 24.10 1.91
CA LYS A 189 -2.68 25.16 0.98
C LYS A 189 -3.06 26.37 1.83
N ARG A 190 -2.08 27.09 2.35
CA ARG A 190 -2.21 28.50 2.75
C ARG A 190 -0.85 29.07 3.12
N ILE A 191 -0.24 29.75 2.15
CA ILE A 191 0.41 31.03 2.43
C ILE A 191 -0.13 31.97 1.35
N ALA A 192 -1.34 32.48 1.62
CA ALA A 192 -1.74 33.77 1.09
C ALA A 192 -1.16 34.81 2.06
N ASP A 193 -0.59 35.85 1.48
CA ASP A 193 -0.17 37.12 2.07
C ASP A 193 0.91 37.07 3.16
N ILE A 194 2.15 37.39 2.74
CA ILE A 194 3.02 38.49 3.20
C ILE A 194 3.94 38.85 2.03
#